data_AF-A0A973EWI2-F1
#
_entry.id   AF-A0A973EWI2-F1
#
_cell.length_a   1.000
_cell.length_b   1.000
_cell.length_c   1.000
_cell.angle_alpha   90.00
_cell.angle_beta   90.00
_cell.angle_gamma   90.00
#
_symmetry.space_group_name_H-M   'P 1'
#
loop_
_entity.id
_entity.type
_entity.pdbx_description
1 polymer ?
#
loop_
_entity_poly.entity_id
_entity_poly.type
_entity_poly.pdbx_seq_one_letter_code
_entity_poly.pdbx_strand_id
1 'polypeptide(L)'
;MAELSDQAGKFLSSNFYWLSSDGDEKADFTGLADLPQTNIRINVSPVQQKDGKSRITLTIENTGQSLAFGLNPKILRLTTKEPVLPVYWDDNYFSLIPGEKRVINVDSDTKNLKGDKVLLKIEGWNIKPSETEVK
;
A
#
# COMPACT_ATOMS: atom_id res chain seq x y z
N MET A 1 -0.33 -9.62 -14.59
CA MET A 1 0.66 -9.39 -13.52
C MET A 1 1.92 -10.14 -13.89
N ALA A 2 3.08 -9.52 -13.74
CA ALA A 2 4.37 -10.18 -13.90
C ALA A 2 4.96 -10.46 -12.52
N GLU A 3 5.46 -11.66 -12.30
CA GLU A 3 6.08 -12.08 -11.04
C GLU A 3 7.47 -12.63 -11.29
N LEU A 4 8.39 -12.39 -10.37
CA LEU A 4 9.76 -12.85 -10.41
C LEU A 4 10.11 -13.54 -9.09
N SER A 5 10.64 -14.75 -9.18
CA SER A 5 11.18 -15.50 -8.04
C SER A 5 12.62 -15.93 -8.32
N ASP A 6 13.41 -16.14 -7.27
CA ASP A 6 14.76 -16.69 -7.41
C ASP A 6 14.74 -18.20 -7.74
N GLN A 7 15.92 -18.79 -7.90
CA GLN A 7 16.07 -20.23 -8.20
C GLN A 7 15.48 -21.13 -7.09
N ALA A 8 15.41 -20.66 -5.85
CA ALA A 8 14.84 -21.39 -4.72
C ALA A 8 13.32 -21.19 -4.58
N GLY A 9 12.69 -20.43 -5.49
CA GLY A 9 11.26 -20.13 -5.45
C GLY A 9 10.89 -19.01 -4.49
N LYS A 10 11.86 -18.25 -3.96
CA LYS A 10 11.58 -17.08 -3.13
C LYS A 10 11.08 -15.94 -4.00
N PHE A 11 9.92 -15.37 -3.66
CA PHE A 11 9.38 -14.18 -4.31
C PHE A 11 10.35 -13.00 -4.20
N LEU A 12 10.65 -12.36 -5.34
CA LEU A 12 11.55 -11.21 -5.44
C LEU A 12 10.83 -9.93 -5.90
N SER A 13 9.89 -10.04 -6.84
CA SER A 13 9.23 -8.87 -7.42
C SER A 13 7.89 -9.23 -8.03
N SER A 14 6.99 -8.25 -8.03
CA SER A 14 5.76 -8.25 -8.83
C SER A 14 5.62 -6.90 -9.51
N ASN A 15 5.14 -6.88 -10.75
CA ASN A 15 4.69 -5.65 -11.38
C ASN A 15 3.32 -5.80 -12.02
N PHE A 16 2.51 -4.76 -11.89
CA PHE A 16 1.14 -4.73 -12.41
C PHE A 16 1.05 -3.73 -13.56
N TYR A 17 0.60 -4.20 -14.71
CA TYR A 17 0.42 -3.38 -15.91
C TYR A 17 -1.06 -3.31 -16.24
N TRP A 18 -1.55 -2.10 -16.51
CA TRP A 18 -2.83 -1.85 -17.16
C TRP A 18 -2.55 -1.53 -18.62
N LEU A 19 -3.09 -2.34 -19.51
CA LEU A 19 -2.80 -2.27 -20.95
C LEU A 19 -4.09 -1.94 -21.70
N SER A 20 -3.96 -1.16 -22.77
CA SER A 20 -5.02 -0.98 -23.75
C SER A 20 -4.98 -2.10 -24.79
N SER A 21 -6.14 -2.59 -25.21
CA SER A 21 -6.25 -3.53 -26.33
C SER A 21 -5.91 -2.89 -27.69
N ASP A 22 -5.95 -1.56 -27.77
CA ASP A 22 -5.77 -0.82 -29.02
C ASP A 22 -4.30 -0.52 -29.34
N GLY A 23 -3.38 -1.06 -28.54
CA GLY A 23 -1.94 -0.79 -28.62
C GLY A 23 -1.57 0.61 -28.11
N ASP A 24 -0.27 0.87 -28.02
CA ASP A 24 0.25 2.08 -27.34
C ASP A 24 -0.11 3.38 -28.08
N GLU A 25 -0.13 3.39 -29.42
CA GLU A 25 -0.45 4.58 -30.21
C GLU A 25 -1.89 5.07 -30.04
N LYS A 26 -2.79 4.15 -29.69
CA LYS A 26 -4.23 4.41 -29.50
C LYS A 26 -4.67 3.99 -28.10
N ALA A 27 -3.75 4.02 -27.14
CA ALA A 27 -4.04 3.51 -25.82
C ALA A 27 -5.22 4.26 -25.18
N ASP A 28 -6.24 3.50 -24.79
CA ASP A 28 -7.40 4.00 -24.06
C ASP A 28 -7.41 3.40 -22.66
N PHE A 29 -7.25 4.27 -21.66
CA PHE A 29 -7.30 3.90 -20.24
C PHE A 29 -8.52 4.46 -19.54
N THR A 30 -9.50 4.99 -20.28
CA THR A 30 -10.73 5.56 -19.69
C THR A 30 -11.50 4.53 -18.87
N GLY A 31 -11.45 3.25 -19.25
CA GLY A 31 -12.05 2.15 -18.49
C GLY A 31 -11.51 2.01 -17.05
N LEU A 32 -10.35 2.60 -16.72
CA LEU A 32 -9.89 2.66 -15.32
C LEU A 32 -10.85 3.49 -14.46
N ALA A 33 -11.46 4.55 -14.99
CA ALA A 33 -12.42 5.38 -14.27
C ALA A 33 -13.67 4.60 -13.84
N ASP A 34 -14.02 3.54 -14.58
CA ASP A 34 -15.18 2.70 -14.34
C ASP A 34 -14.87 1.45 -13.49
N LEU A 35 -13.65 1.36 -12.92
CA LEU A 35 -13.29 0.24 -12.05
C LEU A 35 -14.29 0.11 -10.88
N PRO A 36 -14.95 -1.05 -10.71
CA PRO A 36 -15.90 -1.23 -9.63
C PRO A 36 -15.24 -1.04 -8.28
N GLN A 37 -15.96 -0.42 -7.34
CA GLN A 37 -15.43 -0.26 -5.99
C GLN A 37 -15.16 -1.63 -5.36
N THR A 38 -14.02 -1.80 -4.71
CA THR A 38 -13.66 -3.02 -3.99
C THR A 38 -13.40 -2.75 -2.50
N ASN A 39 -13.30 -3.83 -1.72
CA ASN A 39 -13.07 -3.77 -0.28
C ASN A 39 -11.72 -4.39 0.06
N ILE A 40 -10.96 -3.72 0.93
CA ILE A 40 -9.73 -4.25 1.48
C ILE A 40 -9.84 -4.51 2.98
N ARG A 41 -9.08 -5.47 3.47
CA ARG A 41 -8.85 -5.70 4.90
C ARG A 41 -7.41 -5.34 5.24
N ILE A 42 -7.24 -4.63 6.35
CA ILE A 42 -5.94 -4.15 6.81
C ILE A 42 -5.70 -4.69 8.21
N ASN A 43 -4.54 -5.32 8.41
CA ASN A 43 -3.99 -5.58 9.73
C ASN A 43 -2.67 -4.82 9.87
N VAL A 44 -2.48 -4.15 11.01
CA VAL A 44 -1.30 -3.33 11.28
C VAL A 44 -0.66 -3.74 12.59
N SER A 45 0.67 -3.90 12.60
CA SER A 45 1.42 -4.15 13.83
C SER A 45 1.47 -2.90 14.71
N PRO A 46 1.76 -3.05 16.02
CA PRO A 46 2.18 -1.92 16.82
C PRO A 46 3.44 -1.25 16.27
N VAL A 47 3.68 0.01 16.63
CA VAL A 47 4.92 0.73 16.30
C VAL A 47 6.08 0.09 17.06
N GLN A 48 7.01 -0.52 16.33
CA GLN A 48 8.23 -1.08 16.92
C GLN A 48 9.33 -0.03 16.90
N GLN A 49 9.92 0.27 18.06
CA GLN A 49 11.02 1.23 18.16
C GLN A 49 12.30 0.52 18.60
N LYS A 50 13.38 0.72 17.85
CA LYS A 50 14.71 0.18 18.15
C LYS A 50 15.79 1.09 17.56
N ASP A 51 16.81 1.41 18.34
CA ASP A 51 17.99 2.18 17.90
C ASP A 51 17.64 3.50 17.18
N GLY A 52 16.61 4.21 17.67
CA GLY A 52 16.13 5.47 17.09
C GLY A 52 15.35 5.33 15.77
N LYS A 53 15.01 4.10 15.38
CA LYS A 53 14.17 3.78 14.22
C LYS A 53 12.80 3.28 14.68
N SER A 54 11.78 3.64 13.92
CA SER A 54 10.41 3.15 14.05
C SER A 54 10.05 2.30 12.85
N ARG A 55 9.51 1.10 13.08
CA ARG A 55 9.03 0.17 12.06
C ARG A 55 7.57 -0.20 12.30
N ILE A 56 6.79 -0.27 11.22
CA ILE A 56 5.41 -0.76 11.21
C ILE A 56 5.28 -1.79 10.09
N THR A 57 4.62 -2.91 10.37
CA THR A 57 4.27 -3.93 9.38
C THR A 57 2.79 -3.86 9.06
N LEU A 58 2.45 -3.77 7.77
CA LEU A 58 1.09 -3.81 7.27
C LEU A 58 0.84 -5.12 6.54
N THR A 59 -0.36 -5.67 6.73
CA THR A 59 -0.90 -6.73 5.90
C THR A 59 -2.20 -6.23 5.26
N ILE A 60 -2.20 -6.10 3.95
CA ILE A 60 -3.34 -5.59 3.17
C ILE A 60 -3.83 -6.72 2.27
N GLU A 61 -5.14 -6.99 2.31
CA GLU A 61 -5.79 -8.06 1.56
C GLU A 61 -6.95 -7.49 0.76
N ASN A 62 -7.04 -7.85 -0.53
CA ASN A 62 -8.24 -7.56 -1.31
C ASN A 62 -9.31 -8.60 -1.03
N THR A 63 -10.35 -8.17 -0.30
CA THR A 63 -11.49 -9.01 0.11
C THR A 63 -12.69 -8.89 -0.82
N GLY A 64 -12.64 -7.98 -1.80
CA GLY A 64 -13.71 -7.80 -2.77
C GLY A 64 -13.54 -8.69 -4.00
N GLN A 65 -14.39 -8.45 -4.99
CA GLN A 65 -14.46 -9.24 -6.23
C GLN A 65 -13.82 -8.51 -7.43
N SER A 66 -13.33 -7.30 -7.24
CA SER A 66 -12.69 -6.48 -8.27
C SER A 66 -11.27 -6.13 -7.84
N LEU A 67 -10.43 -5.75 -8.82
CA LEU A 67 -9.05 -5.30 -8.58
C LEU A 67 -9.02 -4.17 -7.54
N ALA A 68 -8.16 -4.26 -6.53
CA ALA A 68 -7.84 -3.11 -5.67
C ALA A 68 -6.68 -2.36 -6.32
N PHE A 69 -6.99 -1.23 -6.97
CA PHE A 69 -6.05 -0.59 -7.88
C PHE A 69 -5.30 0.58 -7.22
N GLY A 70 -3.96 0.58 -7.37
CA GLY A 70 -3.09 1.70 -6.96
C GLY A 70 -3.18 2.04 -5.47
N LEU A 71 -3.06 1.04 -4.59
CA LEU A 71 -3.10 1.22 -3.14
C LEU A 71 -1.88 2.02 -2.66
N ASN A 72 -2.16 3.12 -1.97
CA ASN A 72 -1.19 4.10 -1.48
C ASN A 72 -1.29 4.23 0.06
N PRO A 73 -0.61 3.35 0.81
CA PRO A 73 -0.48 3.49 2.25
C PRO A 73 0.41 4.68 2.62
N LYS A 74 -0.01 5.41 3.65
CA LYS A 74 0.66 6.61 4.20
C LYS A 74 0.71 6.52 5.71
N ILE A 75 1.84 6.95 6.28
CA ILE A 75 2.00 7.16 7.71
C ILE A 75 1.94 8.67 7.99
N LEU A 76 0.95 9.07 8.79
CA LEU A 76 0.71 10.44 9.19
C LEU A 76 0.91 10.60 10.70
N ARG A 77 1.16 11.82 11.13
CA ARG A 77 1.04 12.23 12.53
C ARG A 77 -0.44 12.29 12.92
N LEU A 78 -0.83 11.63 14.01
CA LEU A 78 -2.23 11.48 14.40
C LEU A 78 -2.92 12.82 14.62
N THR A 79 -2.23 13.75 15.28
CA THR A 79 -2.75 15.05 15.68
C THR A 79 -2.79 16.02 14.50
N THR A 80 -1.68 16.17 13.77
CA THR A 80 -1.59 17.18 12.69
C THR A 80 -2.07 16.68 11.33
N LYS A 81 -2.23 15.36 11.16
CA LYS A 81 -2.51 14.69 9.87
C LYS A 81 -1.47 14.92 8.78
N GLU A 82 -0.33 15.51 9.13
CA GLU A 82 0.77 15.70 8.21
C GLU A 82 1.55 14.40 8.01
N PRO A 83 2.11 14.16 6.81
CA PRO A 83 3.00 13.03 6.58
C PRO A 83 4.19 12.99 7.54
N VAL A 84 4.50 11.78 8.01
CA VAL A 84 5.80 11.48 8.61
C VAL A 84 6.81 11.35 7.48
N LEU A 85 7.89 12.15 7.52
CA LEU A 85 8.93 12.15 6.49
C LEU A 85 10.31 12.34 7.12
N PRO A 86 11.37 11.71 6.57
CA PRO A 86 11.31 10.66 5.54
C PRO A 86 10.69 9.34 6.05
N VAL A 87 10.12 8.56 5.13
CA VAL A 87 9.68 7.17 5.35
C VAL A 87 10.18 6.29 4.20
N TYR A 88 10.47 5.03 4.48
CA TYR A 88 10.94 4.04 3.51
C TYR A 88 10.00 2.85 3.52
N TRP A 89 9.34 2.61 2.39
CA TRP A 89 8.40 1.51 2.20
C TRP A 89 9.07 0.37 1.45
N ASP A 90 8.73 -0.86 1.81
CA ASP A 90 9.09 -2.04 0.99
C ASP A 90 8.41 -1.99 -0.38
N ASP A 91 7.16 -1.51 -0.42
CA ASP A 91 6.32 -1.41 -1.62
C ASP A 91 5.25 -0.33 -1.41
N ASN A 92 4.86 0.36 -2.49
CA ASN A 92 3.85 1.43 -2.48
C ASN A 92 3.22 1.57 -3.88
N TYR A 93 1.99 2.09 -3.97
CA TYR A 93 1.21 2.19 -5.22
C TYR A 93 0.98 0.84 -5.93
N PHE A 94 0.93 -0.25 -5.18
CA PHE A 94 0.70 -1.60 -5.73
C PHE A 94 -0.80 -1.89 -5.91
N SER A 95 -1.10 -2.92 -6.68
CA SER A 95 -2.48 -3.39 -6.89
C SER A 95 -2.64 -4.84 -6.44
N LEU A 96 -3.84 -5.21 -5.98
CA LEU A 96 -4.14 -6.56 -5.49
C LEU A 96 -5.33 -7.14 -6.25
N ILE A 97 -5.16 -8.32 -6.84
CA ILE A 97 -6.30 -9.08 -7.40
C ILE A 97 -7.21 -9.64 -6.28
N PRO A 98 -8.45 -10.05 -6.56
CA PRO A 98 -9.32 -10.64 -5.55
C PRO A 98 -8.66 -11.80 -4.79
N GLY A 99 -8.65 -11.73 -3.46
CA GLY A 99 -8.03 -12.71 -2.57
C GLY A 99 -6.51 -12.53 -2.37
N GLU A 100 -5.84 -11.66 -3.12
CA GLU A 100 -4.41 -11.41 -2.93
C GLU A 100 -4.15 -10.64 -1.64
N LYS A 101 -3.05 -11.02 -0.97
CA LYS A 101 -2.54 -10.37 0.23
C LYS A 101 -1.11 -9.87 -0.01
N ARG A 102 -0.81 -8.69 0.51
CA ARG A 102 0.52 -8.12 0.55
C ARG A 102 0.93 -7.79 1.98
N VAL A 103 2.17 -8.13 2.32
CA VAL A 103 2.81 -7.73 3.59
C VAL A 103 3.93 -6.75 3.25
N ILE A 104 3.90 -5.56 3.85
CA ILE A 104 4.88 -4.49 3.61
C ILE A 104 5.34 -3.88 4.93
N ASN A 105 6.60 -3.49 5.01
CA ASN A 105 7.12 -2.70 6.11
C ASN A 105 7.27 -1.23 5.71
N VAL A 106 7.16 -0.37 6.72
CA VAL A 106 7.56 1.03 6.64
C VAL A 106 8.49 1.38 7.78
N ASP A 107 9.60 2.03 7.42
CA ASP A 107 10.63 2.49 8.35
C ASP A 107 10.73 4.02 8.36
N SER A 108 10.96 4.61 9.54
CA SER A 108 11.30 6.02 9.71
C SER A 108 12.23 6.23 10.90
N ASP A 109 12.92 7.37 10.98
CA ASP A 109 13.54 7.76 12.25
C ASP A 109 12.45 8.11 13.26
N THR A 110 12.57 7.62 14.49
CA THR A 110 11.59 7.90 15.56
C THR A 110 11.42 9.40 15.80
N LYS A 111 12.47 10.20 15.61
CA LYS A 111 12.41 11.67 15.71
C LYS A 111 11.42 12.32 14.72
N ASN A 112 11.16 11.68 13.57
CA ASN A 112 10.25 12.22 12.55
C ASN A 112 8.78 12.15 12.99
N LEU A 113 8.47 11.32 13.99
CA LEU A 113 7.17 11.28 14.64
C LEU A 113 6.92 12.54 15.48
N LYS A 114 7.98 13.26 15.89
CA LYS A 114 7.91 14.47 16.72
C LYS A 114 7.11 14.25 18.03
N GLY A 115 7.17 13.03 18.58
CA GLY A 115 6.43 12.65 19.78
C GLY A 115 4.93 12.42 19.58
N ASP A 116 4.42 12.55 18.35
CA ASP A 116 3.02 12.27 18.03
C ASP A 116 2.80 10.77 17.80
N LYS A 117 1.55 10.34 17.97
CA LYS A 117 1.12 8.99 17.61
C LYS A 117 1.04 8.83 16.09
N VAL A 118 1.06 7.58 15.65
CA VAL A 118 1.00 7.25 14.23
C VAL A 118 -0.44 7.01 13.79
N LEU A 119 -0.83 7.62 12.68
CA LEU A 119 -2.04 7.31 11.94
C LEU A 119 -1.67 6.67 10.60
N LEU A 120 -2.19 5.47 10.35
CA LEU A 120 -2.16 4.85 9.04
C LEU A 120 -3.34 5.37 8.23
N LYS A 121 -3.06 5.89 7.03
CA LYS A 121 -4.07 6.19 6.00
C LYS A 121 -3.82 5.30 4.80
N ILE A 122 -4.85 4.67 4.27
CA ILE A 122 -4.77 3.91 3.02
C ILE A 122 -5.78 4.50 2.05
N GLU A 123 -5.27 4.87 0.88
CA GLU A 123 -6.04 5.33 -0.27
C GLU A 123 -5.80 4.37 -1.44
N GLY A 124 -6.68 4.42 -2.43
CA GLY A 124 -6.52 3.70 -3.69
C GLY A 124 -7.58 4.17 -4.67
N TRP A 125 -7.42 3.81 -5.93
CA TRP A 125 -8.24 4.34 -7.01
C TRP A 125 -9.74 4.02 -6.85
N ASN A 126 -10.06 2.78 -6.48
CA ASN A 126 -11.43 2.27 -6.39
C ASN A 126 -11.74 1.64 -5.03
N ILE A 127 -11.17 2.18 -3.96
CA ILE A 127 -11.52 1.80 -2.58
C ILE A 127 -12.01 3.02 -1.80
N LYS A 128 -12.78 2.80 -0.74
CA LYS A 128 -13.04 3.84 0.24
C LYS A 128 -11.76 4.08 1.06
N PRO A 129 -11.25 5.32 1.17
CA PRO A 129 -10.13 5.62 2.03
C PRO A 129 -10.40 5.22 3.48
N SER A 130 -9.37 4.70 4.15
CA SER A 130 -9.46 4.30 5.56
C SER A 130 -8.34 4.92 6.38
N GLU A 131 -8.65 5.30 7.61
CA GLU A 131 -7.69 5.81 8.59
C GLU A 131 -7.76 4.98 9.88
N THR A 132 -6.61 4.68 10.49
CA THR A 132 -6.54 3.90 11.72
C THR A 132 -5.34 4.34 12.55
N GLU A 133 -5.56 4.61 13.84
CA GLU A 133 -4.47 4.85 14.79
C GLU A 133 -3.66 3.56 14.96
N VAL A 134 -2.35 3.66 14.77
CA VAL A 134 -1.42 2.56 15.01
C VAL A 134 -0.99 2.60 16.47
N LYS A 135 -1.18 1.47 17.15
CA LYS A 135 -0.92 1.32 18.59
C LYS A 135 0.56 1.14 18.91
#